data_AF-A0A811NL04-F1
#
_entry.id   AF-A0A811NL04-F1
#
_cell.length_a   1.000
_cell.length_b   1.000
_cell.length_c   1.000
_cell.angle_alpha   90.00
_cell.angle_beta   90.00
_cell.angle_gamma   90.00
#
_symmetry.space_group_name_H-M   'P 1'
#
loop_
_entity.id
_entity.type
_entity.pdbx_description
1 polymer ?
#
loop_
_entity_poly.entity_id
_entity_poly.type
_entity_poly.pdbx_seq_one_letter_code
_entity_poly.pdbx_strand_id
1 'polypeptide(L)'
;MIDDTAPTVPPPLPLPFHRVVLQLPASCYRRRRRFALRRKVAPRGDEPRRVSPSERGHLTSCSAPLRSSIFAQIIKNRRNFNFKAIDVDSLNSSQIFQVLLVFATIVAQTQWASVRGMYCEDLTASVERPHSASITDFGAVGDGVTLNTKAFQNALFYLNSFANKGGAQLFVPAGRWMTGSFSLISHLTLSLDKDAVILGSPDSSDWPVIDALPSYGRGRELPGKRHQSLIFGSNLTDVIITGANGTVDGQGAVWWDWFHNHTLNYTRPPLVELMYSTRVVISNLTFINSPFWNIHPVYCSQVLVQHLTILAPISSPNTDGIDPDSSTNVCIEDCYIRNGDDIVVIKSGWDEYGISFAHTSSNISIRNITGQTRNSAGLAFGSEMSGGISDVRAEGIRIVNSVHGIRIKTAPGRGGYVKNVYVADVSFDNVSIAIRITGNYGDHPDDSYNKSALPTISNITIKDVVGVNIGVAGMLQGIPGDNFSNICLSNVSLSVRSTDPWNCSLVEGFSNSVSPEICEQLRITPGPRQICYGGNYPAAAAQPQPPQKSSASRLVNPFLSISWFLCR
;
A
#
# COMPACT_ATOMS: atom_id res chain seq x y z
N MET A 1 -22.80 -13.25 -53.15
CA MET A 1 -23.59 -12.74 -54.30
C MET A 1 -24.10 -11.37 -53.92
N ILE A 2 -23.94 -10.38 -54.80
CA ILE A 2 -24.74 -9.15 -54.98
C ILE A 2 -25.21 -8.47 -53.67
N ASP A 3 -24.51 -7.48 -53.11
CA ASP A 3 -24.29 -6.10 -53.58
C ASP A 3 -25.54 -5.20 -53.41
N ASP A 4 -25.41 -4.14 -52.60
CA ASP A 4 -26.08 -2.84 -52.83
C ASP A 4 -25.48 -1.74 -51.93
N THR A 5 -25.58 -0.48 -52.36
CA THR A 5 -24.61 0.57 -51.98
C THR A 5 -25.19 1.85 -51.33
N ALA A 6 -24.38 2.42 -50.42
CA ALA A 6 -24.26 3.88 -50.13
C ALA A 6 -25.46 4.63 -49.47
N PRO A 7 -25.28 5.87 -48.95
CA PRO A 7 -24.07 6.71 -48.92
C PRO A 7 -23.60 7.20 -47.53
N THR A 8 -22.40 7.76 -47.51
CA THR A 8 -21.70 8.35 -46.36
C THR A 8 -22.08 9.82 -46.09
N VAL A 9 -21.99 10.24 -44.82
CA VAL A 9 -22.17 11.63 -44.38
C VAL A 9 -20.91 12.09 -43.62
N PRO A 10 -20.31 13.26 -43.92
CA PRO A 10 -19.11 13.74 -43.24
C PRO A 10 -19.44 14.46 -41.90
N PRO A 11 -18.52 14.43 -40.91
CA PRO A 11 -18.69 15.13 -39.64
C PRO A 11 -18.38 16.65 -39.77
N PRO A 12 -19.00 17.52 -38.94
CA PRO A 12 -18.79 18.96 -38.97
C PRO A 12 -17.50 19.41 -38.25
N LEU A 13 -16.91 20.50 -38.75
CA LEU A 13 -15.76 21.20 -38.13
C LEU A 13 -16.17 22.01 -36.89
N PRO A 14 -15.27 22.21 -35.91
CA PRO A 14 -15.55 22.98 -34.71
C PRO A 14 -15.45 24.50 -34.94
N LEU A 15 -16.36 25.27 -34.33
CA LEU A 15 -16.30 26.74 -34.23
C LEU A 15 -15.73 27.17 -32.86
N PRO A 16 -15.15 28.39 -32.75
CA PRO A 16 -14.27 28.75 -31.64
C PRO A 16 -15.00 29.19 -30.36
N PHE A 17 -14.39 28.89 -29.21
CA PHE A 17 -14.86 29.34 -27.90
C PHE A 17 -14.71 30.87 -27.73
N HIS A 18 -15.84 31.55 -27.54
CA HIS A 18 -15.84 32.92 -27.02
C HIS A 18 -15.51 32.93 -25.51
N ARG A 19 -14.49 33.71 -25.13
CA ARG A 19 -14.26 34.07 -23.72
C ARG A 19 -15.38 34.99 -23.23
N VAL A 20 -16.18 34.54 -22.27
CA VAL A 20 -17.01 35.42 -21.45
C VAL A 20 -16.24 35.74 -20.16
N VAL A 21 -15.84 37.00 -20.02
CA VAL A 21 -15.32 37.57 -18.77
C VAL A 21 -16.51 38.06 -17.95
N LEU A 22 -16.68 37.57 -16.73
CA LEU A 22 -17.63 38.15 -15.77
C LEU A 22 -16.88 38.72 -14.57
N GLN A 23 -16.92 40.05 -14.45
CA GLN A 23 -16.43 40.78 -13.30
C GLN A 23 -17.44 40.74 -12.14
N LEU A 24 -16.90 40.85 -10.93
CA LEU A 24 -17.64 41.11 -9.69
C LEU A 24 -18.42 42.44 -9.77
N PRO A 25 -19.39 42.63 -8.87
CA PRO A 25 -19.27 43.80 -8.01
C PRO A 25 -19.31 43.47 -6.51
N ALA A 26 -18.53 44.23 -5.75
CA ALA A 26 -18.55 44.21 -4.29
C ALA A 26 -19.51 45.27 -3.73
N SER A 27 -20.14 44.98 -2.60
CA SER A 27 -20.29 45.87 -1.41
C SER A 27 -21.53 45.49 -0.58
N CYS A 28 -21.38 45.31 0.73
CA CYS A 28 -21.65 46.41 1.68
C CYS A 28 -21.28 46.02 3.12
N TYR A 29 -21.07 47.03 3.97
CA TYR A 29 -20.44 46.93 5.28
C TYR A 29 -21.39 47.49 6.34
N ARG A 30 -21.79 46.74 7.38
CA ARG A 30 -22.21 47.38 8.65
C ARG A 30 -22.10 46.50 9.90
N ARG A 31 -21.52 47.11 10.94
CA ARG A 31 -21.35 46.60 12.30
C ARG A 31 -22.56 46.92 13.19
N ARG A 32 -22.56 46.30 14.39
CA ARG A 32 -23.29 46.60 15.64
C ARG A 32 -24.59 45.78 15.81
N ARG A 33 -24.95 45.32 17.02
CA ARG A 33 -24.39 45.59 18.38
C ARG A 33 -24.60 44.40 19.32
N ARG A 34 -23.72 44.27 20.33
CA ARG A 34 -23.96 43.42 21.50
C ARG A 34 -25.16 43.95 22.30
N PHE A 35 -25.95 43.04 22.90
CA PHE A 35 -26.71 43.33 24.10
C PHE A 35 -26.37 42.30 25.18
N ALA A 36 -26.00 42.80 26.36
CA ALA A 36 -25.86 42.02 27.58
C ALA A 36 -26.65 42.76 28.65
N LEU A 37 -27.44 42.05 29.45
CA LEU A 37 -28.17 42.62 30.57
C LEU A 37 -28.09 41.67 31.77
N ARG A 38 -27.93 42.25 32.95
CA ARG A 38 -27.52 41.57 34.19
C ARG A 38 -28.72 41.11 35.05
N ARG A 39 -28.49 40.00 35.75
CA ARG A 39 -28.91 39.65 37.12
C ARG A 39 -29.96 40.55 37.83
N LYS A 40 -31.02 39.91 38.33
CA LYS A 40 -31.58 40.05 39.70
C LYS A 40 -31.84 38.62 40.22
N VAL A 41 -31.18 38.14 41.29
CA VAL A 41 -31.45 38.33 42.73
C VAL A 41 -32.69 37.55 43.20
N ALA A 42 -32.49 36.66 44.17
CA ALA A 42 -33.46 35.70 44.74
C ALA A 42 -34.33 36.29 45.88
N PRO A 43 -35.18 35.46 46.53
CA PRO A 43 -34.81 35.07 47.90
C PRO A 43 -35.12 33.60 48.30
N ARG A 44 -34.38 33.14 49.34
CA ARG A 44 -34.71 32.21 50.46
C ARG A 44 -35.96 31.32 50.32
N GLY A 45 -35.94 30.01 50.59
CA GLY A 45 -34.93 29.15 51.25
C GLY A 45 -35.48 27.71 51.35
N ASP A 46 -35.07 26.80 52.25
CA ASP A 46 -34.02 26.76 53.29
C ASP A 46 -33.66 25.26 53.57
N GLU A 47 -32.74 24.97 54.51
CA GLU A 47 -32.24 23.61 54.88
C GLU A 47 -32.77 23.18 56.27
N PRO A 48 -32.62 21.90 56.72
CA PRO A 48 -31.47 21.62 57.59
C PRO A 48 -30.91 20.16 57.68
N ARG A 49 -29.61 20.11 58.05
CA ARG A 49 -28.92 19.14 58.97
C ARG A 49 -28.17 17.89 58.44
N ARG A 50 -26.84 18.07 58.45
CA ARG A 50 -25.74 17.13 58.76
C ARG A 50 -26.03 16.04 59.81
N VAL A 51 -25.31 14.91 59.72
CA VAL A 51 -24.40 14.36 60.78
C VAL A 51 -23.23 13.58 60.12
N SER A 52 -22.04 13.65 60.70
CA SER A 52 -20.83 12.78 60.55
C SER A 52 -20.32 12.44 61.98
N PRO A 53 -19.27 11.62 62.29
CA PRO A 53 -18.09 11.23 61.49
C PRO A 53 -17.44 9.83 61.78
N SER A 54 -16.19 9.63 61.31
CA SER A 54 -15.16 8.66 61.78
C SER A 54 -15.31 7.18 61.32
N GLU A 55 -14.26 6.33 61.18
CA GLU A 55 -12.84 6.44 61.57
C GLU A 55 -11.88 5.42 60.85
N ARG A 56 -10.55 5.72 60.86
CA ARG A 56 -9.33 4.84 60.82
C ARG A 56 -9.29 3.46 60.11
N GLY A 57 -8.20 3.18 59.35
CA GLY A 57 -7.76 1.80 59.00
C GLY A 57 -6.53 1.68 58.07
N HIS A 58 -5.48 0.95 58.51
CA HIS A 58 -4.11 0.90 57.98
C HIS A 58 -3.82 0.25 56.60
N LEU A 59 -2.74 0.75 55.96
CA LEU A 59 -1.59 0.04 55.35
C LEU A 59 -1.61 -1.51 55.28
N THR A 60 -1.25 -2.08 54.13
CA THR A 60 0.06 -2.79 53.93
C THR A 60 0.30 -3.20 52.47
N SER A 61 1.58 -3.29 52.10
CA SER A 61 2.06 -3.90 50.85
C SER A 61 2.35 -5.39 51.04
N CYS A 62 2.41 -6.17 49.94
CA CYS A 62 3.48 -7.16 49.74
C CYS A 62 3.52 -7.72 48.31
N SER A 63 4.64 -8.34 47.96
CA SER A 63 5.04 -8.73 46.60
C SER A 63 5.50 -10.19 46.50
N ALA A 64 5.34 -10.77 45.29
CA ALA A 64 6.03 -11.98 44.79
C ALA A 64 5.69 -13.34 45.50
N PRO A 65 6.18 -14.52 45.02
CA PRO A 65 6.97 -14.80 43.81
C PRO A 65 6.49 -15.98 42.92
N LEU A 66 7.17 -16.19 41.79
CA LEU A 66 7.15 -17.45 41.03
C LEU A 66 7.95 -18.56 41.74
N ARG A 67 7.53 -19.85 41.62
CA ARG A 67 8.40 -20.97 41.18
C ARG A 67 7.70 -22.34 40.99
N SER A 68 7.84 -22.87 39.77
CA SER A 68 8.15 -24.27 39.37
C SER A 68 7.47 -25.52 39.98
N SER A 69 7.00 -26.38 39.06
CA SER A 69 7.05 -27.86 39.02
C SER A 69 5.93 -28.70 39.67
N ILE A 70 5.28 -29.56 38.86
CA ILE A 70 5.24 -31.03 39.01
C ILE A 70 4.74 -31.68 37.69
N PHE A 71 4.98 -32.99 37.54
CA PHE A 71 5.11 -33.76 36.29
C PHE A 71 3.84 -34.49 35.75
N ALA A 72 3.95 -35.00 34.51
CA ALA A 72 3.20 -36.15 33.92
C ALA A 72 1.70 -35.98 33.60
N GLN A 73 1.07 -36.60 32.59
CA GLN A 73 1.47 -37.50 31.48
C GLN A 73 0.47 -37.25 30.30
N ILE A 74 0.81 -37.36 29.02
CA ILE A 74 0.58 -38.56 28.16
C ILE A 74 1.23 -38.30 26.78
N ILE A 75 1.97 -39.28 26.27
CA ILE A 75 2.52 -39.32 24.90
C ILE A 75 1.88 -40.50 24.15
N LYS A 76 1.54 -40.31 22.87
CA LYS A 76 1.67 -41.39 21.87
C LYS A 76 1.82 -40.85 20.44
N ASN A 77 2.68 -41.54 19.68
CA ASN A 77 2.91 -41.46 18.23
C ASN A 77 3.56 -40.19 17.64
N ARG A 78 4.90 -40.18 17.62
CA ARG A 78 5.68 -39.84 16.40
C ARG A 78 6.74 -40.92 16.16
N ARG A 79 6.90 -41.32 14.90
CA ARG A 79 8.00 -42.20 14.44
C ARG A 79 9.12 -41.34 13.84
N ASN A 80 10.35 -41.73 14.16
CA ASN A 80 11.61 -41.55 13.42
C ASN A 80 11.85 -40.22 12.67
N PHE A 81 12.62 -39.32 13.32
CA PHE A 81 13.68 -38.56 12.65
C PHE A 81 14.91 -38.55 13.57
N ASN A 82 16.03 -39.09 13.09
CA ASN A 82 17.29 -39.13 13.84
C ASN A 82 18.07 -37.82 13.67
N PHE A 83 17.81 -36.84 14.54
CA PHE A 83 18.82 -35.86 14.89
C PHE A 83 19.49 -36.31 16.19
N LYS A 84 20.82 -36.52 16.18
CA LYS A 84 21.58 -36.60 17.42
C LYS A 84 21.60 -35.19 18.02
N ALA A 85 20.84 -34.98 19.10
CA ALA A 85 21.04 -33.81 19.95
C ALA A 85 22.47 -33.84 20.50
N ILE A 86 23.16 -32.70 20.44
CA ILE A 86 24.45 -32.55 21.09
C ILE A 86 24.18 -32.27 22.57
N ASP A 87 24.66 -33.17 23.43
CA ASP A 87 24.53 -33.03 24.87
C ASP A 87 25.54 -31.99 25.39
N VAL A 88 25.06 -30.80 25.70
CA VAL A 88 25.89 -29.63 26.02
C VAL A 88 26.64 -29.83 27.34
N ASP A 89 26.10 -30.63 28.25
CA ASP A 89 26.70 -30.93 29.56
C ASP A 89 27.93 -31.86 29.44
N SER A 90 28.19 -32.42 28.26
CA SER A 90 29.36 -33.27 27.97
C SER A 90 30.58 -32.51 27.40
N LEU A 91 30.45 -31.22 27.11
CA LEU A 91 31.48 -30.43 26.43
C LEU A 91 32.51 -29.83 27.39
N ASN A 92 33.80 -29.93 27.06
CA ASN A 92 34.85 -29.27 27.85
C ASN A 92 34.93 -27.76 27.51
N SER A 93 35.60 -26.99 28.38
CA SER A 93 35.70 -25.51 28.24
C SER A 93 36.23 -25.02 26.89
N SER A 94 37.12 -25.79 26.23
CA SER A 94 37.62 -25.45 24.89
C SER A 94 36.58 -25.70 23.79
N GLN A 95 35.80 -26.78 23.90
CA GLN A 95 34.70 -27.08 22.98
C GLN A 95 33.52 -26.10 23.15
N ILE A 96 33.18 -25.72 24.39
CA ILE A 96 32.20 -24.66 24.67
C ILE A 96 32.66 -23.35 24.02
N PHE A 97 33.94 -23.00 24.14
CA PHE A 97 34.48 -21.80 23.48
C PHE A 97 34.40 -21.88 21.96
N GLN A 98 34.67 -23.03 21.32
CA GLN A 98 34.50 -23.18 19.87
C GLN A 98 33.03 -23.13 19.43
N VAL A 99 32.09 -23.72 20.17
CA VAL A 99 30.65 -23.62 19.88
C VAL A 99 30.18 -22.17 20.01
N LEU A 100 30.59 -21.47 21.07
CA LEU A 100 30.32 -20.04 21.23
C LEU A 100 30.98 -19.18 20.14
N LEU A 101 32.18 -19.53 19.66
CA LEU A 101 32.84 -18.84 18.56
C LEU A 101 32.09 -19.04 17.23
N VAL A 102 31.59 -20.25 16.96
CA VAL A 102 30.78 -20.55 15.77
C VAL A 102 29.41 -19.86 15.85
N PHE A 103 28.77 -19.83 17.01
CA PHE A 103 27.55 -19.02 17.19
C PHE A 103 27.84 -17.52 17.05
N ALA A 104 28.97 -17.04 17.58
CA ALA A 104 29.38 -15.63 17.43
C ALA A 104 29.71 -15.27 15.98
N THR A 105 30.32 -16.14 15.19
CA THR A 105 30.57 -15.87 13.75
C THR A 105 29.30 -15.96 12.91
N ILE A 106 28.37 -16.87 13.22
CA ILE A 106 27.04 -16.92 12.59
C ILE A 106 26.25 -15.64 12.89
N VAL A 107 26.22 -15.20 14.16
CA VAL A 107 25.52 -13.97 14.57
C VAL A 107 26.22 -12.70 14.03
N ALA A 108 27.55 -12.67 13.96
CA ALA A 108 28.31 -11.56 13.39
C ALA A 108 28.21 -11.46 11.86
N GLN A 109 27.93 -12.57 11.15
CA GLN A 109 27.64 -12.55 9.71
C GLN A 109 26.18 -12.21 9.38
N THR A 110 25.30 -12.10 10.38
CA THR A 110 23.93 -11.59 10.23
C THR A 110 23.77 -10.13 10.65
N GLN A 111 24.81 -9.29 10.45
CA GLN A 111 24.55 -7.86 10.21
C GLN A 111 23.97 -7.69 8.81
N TRP A 112 22.71 -8.08 8.65
CA TRP A 112 21.86 -7.61 7.57
C TRP A 112 21.66 -6.11 7.77
N ALA A 113 22.57 -5.32 7.22
CA ALA A 113 22.31 -3.92 6.95
C ALA A 113 21.17 -3.87 5.93
N SER A 114 19.94 -3.91 6.43
CA SER A 114 18.74 -3.65 5.65
C SER A 114 18.93 -2.29 5.00
N VAL A 115 19.20 -2.28 3.70
CA VAL A 115 19.33 -1.05 2.91
C VAL A 115 17.91 -0.52 2.79
N ARG A 116 17.44 0.18 3.82
CA ARG A 116 16.20 0.94 3.75
C ARG A 116 16.25 1.79 2.50
N GLY A 117 15.16 1.80 1.74
CA GLY A 117 15.06 2.69 0.61
C GLY A 117 15.25 4.10 1.15
N MET A 118 16.36 4.76 0.80
CA MET A 118 16.76 6.06 1.37
C MET A 118 15.67 7.13 1.25
N TYR A 119 14.72 6.90 0.34
CA TYR A 119 13.55 7.73 0.05
C TYR A 119 12.37 7.59 1.04
N CYS A 120 12.41 6.66 2.00
CA CYS A 120 11.35 6.47 3.01
C CYS A 120 11.76 6.78 4.44
N GLU A 121 13.06 6.95 4.74
CA GLU A 121 13.53 7.21 6.12
C GLU A 121 13.04 8.57 6.66
N ASP A 122 12.78 9.52 5.75
CA ASP A 122 12.21 10.84 6.06
C ASP A 122 10.68 10.83 6.29
N LEU A 123 9.99 9.70 6.03
CA LEU A 123 8.55 9.57 6.25
C LEU A 123 8.28 9.03 7.65
N THR A 124 7.59 9.81 8.48
CA THR A 124 7.19 9.39 9.83
C THR A 124 5.67 9.48 10.02
N ALA A 125 5.12 8.50 10.75
CA ALA A 125 3.70 8.49 11.12
C ALA A 125 3.38 9.45 12.29
N SER A 126 4.41 9.98 12.96
CA SER A 126 4.33 10.72 14.22
C SER A 126 4.47 12.25 14.03
N VAL A 127 3.84 12.81 13.01
CA VAL A 127 3.80 14.27 12.80
C VAL A 127 2.69 14.88 13.67
N GLU A 128 3.10 15.49 14.77
CA GLU A 128 2.21 16.30 15.62
C GLU A 128 1.69 17.51 14.84
N ARG A 129 0.35 17.62 14.73
CA ARG A 129 -0.31 18.71 14.02
C ARG A 129 -0.68 19.83 15.00
N PRO A 130 -0.41 21.13 14.70
CA PRO A 130 -0.68 22.23 15.64
C PRO A 130 -2.16 22.45 16.00
N HIS A 131 -3.08 21.81 15.28
CA HIS A 131 -4.51 21.85 15.55
C HIS A 131 -5.11 20.44 15.45
N SER A 132 -6.10 20.15 16.28
CA SER A 132 -6.82 18.87 16.30
C SER A 132 -8.29 19.14 16.64
N ALA A 133 -9.19 18.37 16.02
CA ALA A 133 -10.62 18.37 16.32
C ALA A 133 -11.17 16.95 16.23
N SER A 134 -12.21 16.64 17.00
CA SER A 134 -12.88 15.34 16.94
C SER A 134 -14.01 15.34 15.93
N ILE A 135 -14.28 14.19 15.30
CA ILE A 135 -15.42 14.02 14.39
C ILE A 135 -16.77 14.32 15.07
N THR A 136 -16.88 14.14 16.40
CA THR A 136 -18.06 14.50 17.20
C THR A 136 -18.34 16.00 17.24
N ASP A 137 -17.31 16.84 17.12
CA ASP A 137 -17.45 18.31 17.13
C ASP A 137 -18.24 18.82 15.90
N PHE A 138 -18.38 17.98 14.87
CA PHE A 138 -19.10 18.23 13.63
C PHE A 138 -20.46 17.51 13.57
N GLY A 139 -20.94 16.99 14.71
CA GLY A 139 -22.25 16.36 14.84
C GLY A 139 -22.31 14.89 14.44
N ALA A 140 -21.17 14.21 14.35
CA ALA A 140 -21.16 12.77 14.09
C ALA A 140 -21.68 11.96 15.27
N VAL A 141 -22.32 10.83 14.98
CA VAL A 141 -22.86 9.87 15.96
C VAL A 141 -22.23 8.50 15.70
N GLY A 142 -21.58 7.95 16.72
CA GLY A 142 -20.81 6.70 16.68
C GLY A 142 -21.63 5.44 16.95
N ASP A 143 -22.91 5.41 16.53
CA ASP A 143 -23.88 4.33 16.79
C ASP A 143 -23.82 3.17 15.77
N GLY A 144 -23.12 3.35 14.65
CA GLY A 144 -23.04 2.39 13.54
C GLY A 144 -24.26 2.37 12.61
N VAL A 145 -25.15 3.36 12.70
CA VAL A 145 -26.40 3.46 11.92
C VAL A 145 -26.59 4.87 11.34
N THR A 146 -26.16 5.91 12.04
CA THR A 146 -26.20 7.30 11.57
C THR A 146 -25.20 7.50 10.44
N LEU A 147 -25.64 8.08 9.32
CA LEU A 147 -24.79 8.40 8.18
C LEU A 147 -23.98 9.69 8.45
N ASN A 148 -22.70 9.53 8.75
CA ASN A 148 -21.78 10.59 9.17
C ASN A 148 -21.07 11.32 8.03
N THR A 149 -21.37 11.01 6.75
CA THR A 149 -20.69 11.58 5.57
C THR A 149 -20.62 13.10 5.63
N LYS A 150 -21.70 13.76 6.08
CA LYS A 150 -21.74 15.22 6.19
C LYS A 150 -20.88 15.77 7.34
N ALA A 151 -20.74 15.03 8.44
CA ALA A 151 -19.86 15.40 9.54
C ALA A 151 -18.38 15.30 9.12
N PHE A 152 -17.97 14.24 8.42
CA PHE A 152 -16.63 14.12 7.84
C PHE A 152 -16.33 15.26 6.85
N GLN A 153 -17.23 15.54 5.91
CA GLN A 153 -17.06 16.66 4.98
C GLN A 153 -16.93 18.02 5.67
N ASN A 154 -17.76 18.28 6.70
CA ASN A 154 -17.71 19.53 7.46
C ASN A 154 -16.42 19.65 8.28
N ALA A 155 -15.96 18.56 8.88
CA ALA A 155 -14.69 18.49 9.60
C ALA A 155 -13.51 18.82 8.68
N LEU A 156 -13.40 18.12 7.55
CA LEU A 156 -12.33 18.33 6.56
C LEU A 156 -12.35 19.75 5.99
N PHE A 157 -13.53 20.31 5.69
CA PHE A 157 -13.66 21.70 5.25
C PHE A 157 -13.13 22.70 6.30
N TYR A 158 -13.45 22.50 7.58
CA TYR A 158 -12.96 23.35 8.67
C TYR A 158 -11.44 23.21 8.86
N LEU A 159 -10.92 21.98 8.91
CA LEU A 159 -9.51 21.67 9.13
C LEU A 159 -8.60 22.19 8.00
N ASN A 160 -9.13 22.32 6.77
CA ASN A 160 -8.39 22.92 5.65
C ASN A 160 -7.97 24.38 5.91
N SER A 161 -8.64 25.10 6.81
CA SER A 161 -8.22 26.45 7.24
C SER A 161 -6.90 26.48 8.05
N PHE A 162 -6.33 25.31 8.35
CA PHE A 162 -5.06 25.13 9.06
C PHE A 162 -3.94 24.53 8.18
N ALA A 163 -4.20 24.20 6.91
CA ALA A 163 -3.20 23.63 5.99
C ALA A 163 -1.89 24.47 5.96
N ASN A 164 -2.01 25.78 5.77
CA ASN A 164 -0.88 26.73 5.77
C ASN A 164 -0.33 27.08 7.18
N LYS A 165 -0.74 26.35 8.23
CA LYS A 165 -0.34 26.57 9.64
C LYS A 165 0.30 25.33 10.27
N GLY A 166 0.83 24.42 9.45
CA GLY A 166 1.38 23.12 9.87
C GLY A 166 0.40 21.95 9.75
N GLY A 167 -0.82 22.20 9.25
CA GLY A 167 -1.84 21.18 9.11
C GLY A 167 -2.70 21.00 10.35
N ALA A 168 -3.54 19.96 10.32
CA ALA A 168 -4.41 19.60 11.43
C ALA A 168 -4.70 18.10 11.50
N GLN A 169 -5.11 17.64 12.67
CA GLN A 169 -5.55 16.28 12.93
C GLN A 169 -7.09 16.21 12.96
N LEU A 170 -7.66 15.17 12.33
CA LEU A 170 -9.04 14.74 12.54
C LEU A 170 -9.02 13.48 13.41
N PHE A 171 -9.54 13.58 14.63
CA PHE A 171 -9.59 12.46 15.57
C PHE A 171 -10.96 11.76 15.55
N VAL A 172 -10.95 10.45 15.31
CA VAL A 172 -12.13 9.58 15.32
C VAL A 172 -12.07 8.70 16.58
N PRO A 173 -12.86 9.00 17.62
CA PRO A 173 -12.82 8.28 18.89
C PRO A 173 -13.47 6.89 18.79
N ALA A 174 -13.33 6.08 19.85
CA ALA A 174 -14.02 4.80 19.97
C ALA A 174 -15.52 4.92 19.67
N GLY A 175 -16.05 4.01 18.85
CA GLY A 175 -17.41 4.11 18.29
C GLY A 175 -17.50 3.57 16.87
N ARG A 176 -18.72 3.53 16.32
CA ARG A 176 -19.03 2.99 14.98
C ARG A 176 -19.54 4.10 14.06
N TRP A 177 -18.76 4.49 13.07
CA TRP A 177 -18.97 5.71 12.28
C TRP A 177 -19.31 5.35 10.84
N MET A 178 -20.60 5.09 10.56
CA MET A 178 -21.07 4.81 9.20
C MET A 178 -20.97 6.05 8.32
N THR A 179 -20.42 5.91 7.11
CA THR A 179 -20.22 7.01 6.17
C THR A 179 -20.17 6.52 4.72
N GLY A 180 -20.60 7.37 3.80
CA GLY A 180 -20.23 7.28 2.38
C GLY A 180 -18.81 7.81 2.16
N SER A 181 -18.43 7.93 0.88
CA SER A 181 -17.10 8.44 0.50
C SER A 181 -16.84 9.86 1.03
N PHE A 182 -15.63 10.09 1.53
CA PHE A 182 -15.15 11.43 1.89
C PHE A 182 -13.72 11.67 1.40
N SER A 183 -13.44 12.92 1.04
CA SER A 183 -12.17 13.32 0.43
C SER A 183 -11.26 14.03 1.43
N LEU A 184 -10.06 13.51 1.64
CA LEU A 184 -9.02 14.09 2.48
C LEU A 184 -8.45 15.39 1.88
N ILE A 185 -7.64 16.08 2.69
CA ILE A 185 -6.98 17.35 2.36
C ILE A 185 -5.47 17.24 2.64
N SER A 186 -4.67 18.14 2.05
CA SER A 186 -3.24 18.24 2.35
C SER A 186 -2.96 18.65 3.81
N HIS A 187 -1.83 18.23 4.36
CA HIS A 187 -1.42 18.48 5.74
C HIS A 187 -2.40 17.93 6.80
N LEU A 188 -3.08 16.83 6.48
CA LEU A 188 -4.02 16.16 7.39
C LEU A 188 -3.35 14.99 8.11
N THR A 189 -3.67 14.81 9.39
CA THR A 189 -3.54 13.52 10.08
C THR A 189 -4.94 13.00 10.44
N LEU A 190 -5.46 12.01 9.70
CA LEU A 190 -6.65 11.26 10.10
C LEU A 190 -6.20 10.20 11.12
N SER A 191 -6.75 10.27 12.34
CA SER A 191 -6.33 9.46 13.48
C SER A 191 -7.51 8.70 14.08
N LEU A 192 -7.50 7.38 14.01
CA LEU A 192 -8.53 6.52 14.59
C LEU A 192 -8.08 6.01 15.96
N ASP A 193 -8.92 6.20 16.98
CA ASP A 193 -8.68 5.65 18.32
C ASP A 193 -8.79 4.12 18.35
N LYS A 194 -8.32 3.53 19.44
CA LYS A 194 -8.60 2.13 19.75
C LYS A 194 -10.12 1.94 19.81
N ASP A 195 -10.59 0.85 19.21
CA ASP A 195 -12.01 0.47 19.14
C ASP A 195 -12.90 1.48 18.36
N ALA A 196 -12.29 2.42 17.62
CA ALA A 196 -12.97 3.18 16.57
C ALA A 196 -13.14 2.33 15.31
N VAL A 197 -14.32 2.36 14.69
CA VAL A 197 -14.62 1.64 13.44
C VAL A 197 -15.30 2.60 12.47
N ILE A 198 -14.60 3.00 11.40
CA ILE A 198 -15.23 3.65 10.24
C ILE A 198 -15.93 2.56 9.42
N LEU A 199 -17.20 2.76 9.07
CA LEU A 199 -18.03 1.79 8.36
C LEU A 199 -18.43 2.36 7.00
N GLY A 200 -18.11 1.65 5.92
CA GLY A 200 -18.57 1.99 4.58
C GLY A 200 -20.07 1.76 4.41
N SER A 201 -20.80 2.77 3.94
CA SER A 201 -22.25 2.66 3.70
C SER A 201 -22.56 1.50 2.74
N PRO A 202 -23.56 0.65 3.03
CA PRO A 202 -23.98 -0.41 2.12
C PRO A 202 -24.81 0.10 0.93
N ASP A 203 -25.22 1.39 0.92
CA ASP A 203 -25.91 2.01 -0.21
C ASP A 203 -24.88 2.54 -1.23
N SER A 204 -24.93 2.06 -2.47
CA SER A 204 -23.99 2.47 -3.53
C SER A 204 -24.13 3.95 -3.95
N SER A 205 -25.25 4.61 -3.62
CA SER A 205 -25.46 6.04 -3.89
C SER A 205 -24.64 6.96 -2.97
N ASP A 206 -24.19 6.47 -1.82
CA ASP A 206 -23.27 7.15 -0.91
C ASP A 206 -21.81 7.18 -1.42
N TRP A 207 -21.53 6.53 -2.55
CA TRP A 207 -20.20 6.40 -3.15
C TRP A 207 -20.21 7.07 -4.54
N PRO A 208 -19.73 8.32 -4.68
CA PRO A 208 -19.83 9.09 -5.91
C PRO A 208 -19.23 8.37 -7.12
N VAL A 209 -19.90 8.46 -8.26
CA VAL A 209 -19.42 7.87 -9.51
C VAL A 209 -18.47 8.85 -10.21
N ILE A 210 -17.20 8.48 -10.30
CA ILE A 210 -16.11 9.27 -10.88
C ILE A 210 -15.57 8.59 -12.14
N ASP A 211 -14.79 9.35 -12.91
CA ASP A 211 -14.20 8.84 -14.14
C ASP A 211 -13.16 7.73 -13.86
N ALA A 212 -12.94 6.90 -14.87
CA ALA A 212 -11.91 5.86 -14.83
C ALA A 212 -10.52 6.45 -14.60
N LEU A 213 -9.59 5.61 -14.14
CA LEU A 213 -8.17 5.99 -14.14
C LEU A 213 -7.72 6.24 -15.59
N PRO A 214 -7.03 7.36 -15.88
CA PRO A 214 -6.58 7.66 -17.25
C PRO A 214 -5.61 6.61 -17.79
N SER A 215 -4.82 5.94 -16.93
CA SER A 215 -3.96 4.83 -17.33
C SER A 215 -4.70 3.50 -17.55
N TYR A 216 -6.03 3.44 -17.38
CA TYR A 216 -6.86 2.24 -17.60
C TYR A 216 -7.94 2.44 -18.69
N GLY A 217 -8.26 3.69 -19.05
CA GLY A 217 -9.28 4.04 -20.06
C GLY A 217 -10.74 3.81 -19.65
N ARG A 218 -11.00 2.83 -18.80
CA ARG A 218 -12.32 2.41 -18.30
C ARG A 218 -12.24 1.89 -16.86
N GLY A 219 -13.41 1.65 -16.26
CA GLY A 219 -13.52 0.86 -15.05
C GLY A 219 -12.91 -0.54 -15.22
N ARG A 220 -12.23 -0.99 -14.15
CA ARG A 220 -11.46 -2.25 -14.15
C ARG A 220 -12.34 -3.49 -14.32
N GLU A 221 -13.59 -3.43 -13.88
CA GLU A 221 -14.56 -4.53 -13.95
C GLU A 221 -15.61 -4.30 -15.03
N LEU A 222 -16.04 -3.05 -15.20
CA LEU A 222 -17.13 -2.65 -16.10
C LEU A 222 -16.70 -1.48 -17.00
N PRO A 223 -17.21 -1.40 -18.24
CA PRO A 223 -16.93 -0.26 -19.12
C PRO A 223 -17.37 1.07 -18.50
N GLY A 224 -16.65 2.14 -18.82
CA GLY A 224 -17.00 3.49 -18.37
C GLY A 224 -16.50 3.82 -16.97
N LYS A 225 -17.39 4.30 -16.09
CA LYS A 225 -17.05 4.93 -14.81
C LYS A 225 -16.89 3.94 -13.65
N ARG A 226 -16.46 4.44 -12.49
CA ARG A 226 -16.22 3.69 -11.24
C ARG A 226 -16.76 4.45 -10.03
N HIS A 227 -17.01 3.75 -8.93
CA HIS A 227 -17.25 4.42 -7.64
C HIS A 227 -15.93 4.95 -7.05
N GLN A 228 -15.99 6.11 -6.41
CA GLN A 228 -14.92 6.69 -5.60
C GLN A 228 -14.72 5.86 -4.33
N SER A 229 -13.48 5.74 -3.83
CA SER A 229 -13.18 5.03 -2.58
C SER A 229 -13.87 5.59 -1.34
N LEU A 230 -13.88 4.84 -0.24
CA LEU A 230 -14.43 5.29 1.05
C LEU A 230 -13.62 6.45 1.61
N ILE A 231 -12.31 6.25 1.68
CA ILE A 231 -11.33 7.26 2.03
C ILE A 231 -10.59 7.64 0.74
N PHE A 232 -10.93 8.81 0.21
CA PHE A 232 -10.41 9.30 -1.07
C PHE A 232 -9.46 10.49 -0.87
N GLY A 233 -8.56 10.72 -1.81
CA GLY A 233 -7.78 11.94 -1.89
C GLY A 233 -7.18 12.11 -3.27
N SER A 234 -7.04 13.35 -3.73
CA SER A 234 -6.41 13.64 -5.02
C SER A 234 -5.59 14.92 -4.95
N ASN A 235 -4.39 14.92 -5.54
CA ASN A 235 -3.46 16.05 -5.56
C ASN A 235 -3.06 16.54 -4.15
N LEU A 236 -2.90 15.60 -3.21
CA LEU A 236 -2.60 15.92 -1.81
C LEU A 236 -1.10 15.94 -1.52
N THR A 237 -0.70 16.70 -0.51
CA THR A 237 0.66 16.70 0.05
C THR A 237 0.58 16.45 1.55
N ASP A 238 1.46 15.62 2.09
CA ASP A 238 1.66 15.45 3.53
C ASP A 238 0.37 14.96 4.23
N VAL A 239 -0.02 13.72 3.92
CA VAL A 239 -1.25 13.09 4.43
C VAL A 239 -0.89 11.85 5.24
N ILE A 240 -1.41 11.78 6.46
CA ILE A 240 -1.20 10.66 7.37
C ILE A 240 -2.57 10.06 7.72
N ILE A 241 -2.71 8.75 7.56
CA ILE A 241 -3.87 7.96 8.00
C ILE A 241 -3.32 6.96 9.02
N THR A 242 -3.63 7.16 10.29
CA THR A 242 -3.02 6.39 11.39
C THR A 242 -3.98 6.18 12.55
N GLY A 243 -3.53 5.53 13.62
CA GLY A 243 -4.35 5.31 14.80
C GLY A 243 -3.73 4.44 15.88
N ALA A 244 -4.53 4.16 16.91
CA ALA A 244 -4.21 3.19 17.96
C ALA A 244 -4.81 1.80 17.61
N ASN A 245 -4.53 1.33 16.38
CA ASN A 245 -5.16 0.16 15.76
C ASN A 245 -6.70 0.23 15.67
N GLY A 246 -7.22 1.42 15.30
CA GLY A 246 -8.60 1.57 14.85
C GLY A 246 -8.88 0.82 13.55
N THR A 247 -10.16 0.62 13.23
CA THR A 247 -10.62 -0.19 12.09
C THR A 247 -11.30 0.65 11.01
N VAL A 248 -11.06 0.31 9.75
CA VAL A 248 -11.89 0.73 8.61
C VAL A 248 -12.53 -0.53 8.02
N ASP A 249 -13.85 -0.64 8.10
CA ASP A 249 -14.66 -1.76 7.60
C ASP A 249 -15.43 -1.31 6.37
N GLY A 250 -15.05 -1.83 5.20
CA GLY A 250 -15.67 -1.49 3.93
C GLY A 250 -17.08 -2.08 3.71
N GLN A 251 -17.55 -2.95 4.61
CA GLN A 251 -18.82 -3.67 4.51
C GLN A 251 -19.04 -4.37 3.15
N GLY A 252 -17.96 -4.84 2.53
CA GLY A 252 -17.87 -5.29 1.14
C GLY A 252 -18.82 -6.42 0.70
N ALA A 253 -19.47 -7.12 1.61
CA ALA A 253 -20.37 -8.24 1.30
C ALA A 253 -21.44 -7.90 0.24
N VAL A 254 -22.11 -6.75 0.38
CA VAL A 254 -23.13 -6.30 -0.59
C VAL A 254 -22.54 -6.07 -1.99
N TRP A 255 -21.31 -5.56 -2.06
CA TRP A 255 -20.59 -5.31 -3.30
C TRP A 255 -20.12 -6.61 -3.97
N TRP A 256 -19.69 -7.60 -3.18
CA TRP A 256 -19.33 -8.93 -3.67
C TRP A 256 -20.57 -9.67 -4.20
N ASP A 257 -21.71 -9.55 -3.52
CA ASP A 257 -22.98 -10.11 -3.99
C ASP A 257 -23.41 -9.48 -5.33
N TRP A 258 -23.30 -8.15 -5.49
CA TRP A 258 -23.57 -7.49 -6.78
C TRP A 258 -22.58 -7.90 -7.87
N PHE A 259 -21.31 -8.12 -7.53
CA PHE A 259 -20.30 -8.62 -8.48
C PHE A 259 -20.65 -10.04 -8.97
N HIS A 260 -20.90 -10.97 -8.05
CA HIS A 260 -21.21 -12.36 -8.38
C HIS A 260 -22.54 -12.53 -9.11
N ASN A 261 -23.53 -11.67 -8.82
CA ASN A 261 -24.82 -11.66 -9.52
C ASN A 261 -24.82 -10.81 -10.81
N HIS A 262 -23.69 -10.20 -11.17
CA HIS A 262 -23.54 -9.31 -12.35
C HIS A 262 -24.52 -8.12 -12.36
N THR A 263 -24.85 -7.56 -11.20
CA THR A 263 -25.80 -6.44 -11.03
C THR A 263 -25.13 -5.11 -10.71
N LEU A 264 -23.80 -5.01 -10.85
CA LEU A 264 -23.05 -3.76 -10.71
C LEU A 264 -23.36 -2.82 -11.89
N ASN A 265 -23.57 -1.53 -11.60
CA ASN A 265 -23.69 -0.48 -12.63
C ASN A 265 -22.33 0.13 -13.03
N TYR A 266 -21.38 0.13 -12.10
CA TYR A 266 -20.03 0.71 -12.24
C TYR A 266 -19.02 -0.18 -11.51
N THR A 267 -17.73 0.00 -11.84
CA THR A 267 -16.65 -0.70 -11.11
C THR A 267 -16.68 -0.35 -9.61
N ARG A 268 -16.49 -1.36 -8.76
CA ARG A 268 -16.53 -1.27 -7.29
C ARG A 268 -15.47 -0.30 -6.74
N PRO A 269 -15.73 0.37 -5.60
CA PRO A 269 -14.79 1.31 -5.02
C PRO A 269 -13.66 0.61 -4.25
N PRO A 270 -12.40 1.06 -4.35
CA PRO A 270 -11.37 0.69 -3.40
C PRO A 270 -11.72 1.15 -1.97
N LEU A 271 -11.11 0.58 -0.93
CA LEU A 271 -11.35 1.05 0.44
C LEU A 271 -10.64 2.38 0.71
N VAL A 272 -9.36 2.47 0.36
CA VAL A 272 -8.55 3.69 0.41
C VAL A 272 -7.92 3.92 -0.95
N GLU A 273 -8.12 5.10 -1.53
CA GLU A 273 -7.47 5.50 -2.79
C GLU A 273 -6.92 6.91 -2.66
N LEU A 274 -5.63 7.06 -2.96
CA LEU A 274 -4.96 8.36 -2.97
C LEU A 274 -4.32 8.56 -4.35
N MET A 275 -4.79 9.59 -5.05
CA MET A 275 -4.39 9.91 -6.42
C MET A 275 -3.41 11.10 -6.44
N TYR A 276 -2.40 11.08 -7.32
CA TYR A 276 -1.52 12.24 -7.58
C TYR A 276 -0.91 12.88 -6.32
N SER A 277 -0.68 12.09 -5.26
CA SER A 277 -0.36 12.62 -3.93
C SER A 277 1.10 12.38 -3.56
N THR A 278 1.67 13.25 -2.73
CA THR A 278 3.05 13.14 -2.26
C THR A 278 3.16 13.16 -0.74
N ARG A 279 4.13 12.43 -0.17
CA ARG A 279 4.28 12.23 1.28
C ARG A 279 3.01 11.67 1.92
N VAL A 280 2.71 10.43 1.56
CA VAL A 280 1.56 9.67 2.07
C VAL A 280 2.05 8.67 3.13
N VAL A 281 1.41 8.64 4.29
CA VAL A 281 1.67 7.63 5.32
C VAL A 281 0.36 6.95 5.72
N ILE A 282 0.31 5.62 5.67
CA ILE A 282 -0.82 4.81 6.15
C ILE A 282 -0.27 3.79 7.14
N SER A 283 -0.67 3.85 8.41
CA SER A 283 -0.02 3.02 9.44
C SER A 283 -0.82 2.70 10.69
N ASN A 284 -0.49 1.61 11.38
CA ASN A 284 -1.04 1.25 12.70
C ASN A 284 -2.58 1.11 12.70
N LEU A 285 -3.13 0.47 11.67
CA LEU A 285 -4.57 0.35 11.44
C LEU A 285 -4.96 -1.05 10.97
N THR A 286 -6.22 -1.39 11.24
CA THR A 286 -6.87 -2.59 10.70
C THR A 286 -7.85 -2.20 9.59
N PHE A 287 -7.76 -2.87 8.44
CA PHE A 287 -8.68 -2.69 7.31
C PHE A 287 -9.41 -3.99 7.04
N ILE A 288 -10.75 -3.98 7.03
CA ILE A 288 -11.55 -5.18 6.81
C ILE A 288 -12.61 -5.02 5.71
N ASN A 289 -12.96 -6.14 5.09
CA ASN A 289 -14.09 -6.27 4.15
C ASN A 289 -14.13 -5.18 3.05
N SER A 290 -13.00 -4.93 2.37
CA SER A 290 -12.98 -3.98 1.25
C SER A 290 -13.97 -4.37 0.14
N PRO A 291 -14.72 -3.44 -0.46
CA PRO A 291 -15.57 -3.71 -1.61
C PRO A 291 -14.77 -4.22 -2.83
N PHE A 292 -13.53 -3.73 -3.00
CA PHE A 292 -12.60 -4.06 -4.10
C PHE A 292 -11.15 -4.03 -3.55
N TRP A 293 -10.17 -3.51 -4.28
CA TRP A 293 -8.80 -3.25 -3.81
C TRP A 293 -8.78 -2.46 -2.49
N ASN A 294 -7.83 -2.76 -1.60
CA ASN A 294 -7.86 -2.24 -0.24
C ASN A 294 -7.10 -0.92 -0.09
N ILE A 295 -5.78 -0.92 -0.32
CA ILE A 295 -4.91 0.26 -0.21
C ILE A 295 -4.30 0.60 -1.57
N HIS A 296 -4.85 1.61 -2.25
CA HIS A 296 -4.51 1.96 -3.64
C HIS A 296 -3.88 3.37 -3.76
N PRO A 297 -2.56 3.53 -3.50
CA PRO A 297 -1.83 4.72 -3.88
C PRO A 297 -1.57 4.69 -5.40
N VAL A 298 -2.17 5.63 -6.12
CA VAL A 298 -2.09 5.73 -7.58
C VAL A 298 -1.50 7.08 -8.03
N TYR A 299 -0.52 7.06 -8.93
CA TYR A 299 0.25 8.25 -9.34
C TYR A 299 0.92 9.00 -8.18
N CYS A 300 1.25 8.29 -7.10
CA CYS A 300 1.79 8.87 -5.88
C CYS A 300 3.32 8.88 -5.85
N SER A 301 3.88 9.68 -4.94
CA SER A 301 5.31 9.71 -4.64
C SER A 301 5.58 9.77 -3.14
N GLN A 302 6.66 9.14 -2.66
CA GLN A 302 7.01 9.12 -1.23
C GLN A 302 5.85 8.57 -0.38
N VAL A 303 5.60 7.26 -0.51
CA VAL A 303 4.49 6.56 0.15
C VAL A 303 5.05 5.57 1.17
N LEU A 304 4.56 5.62 2.41
CA LEU A 304 4.86 4.64 3.45
C LEU A 304 3.57 3.95 3.90
N VAL A 305 3.52 2.63 3.76
CA VAL A 305 2.45 1.78 4.30
C VAL A 305 3.09 0.83 5.32
N GLN A 306 2.71 0.90 6.60
CA GLN A 306 3.38 0.08 7.62
C GLN A 306 2.48 -0.37 8.78
N HIS A 307 2.78 -1.51 9.41
CA HIS A 307 2.03 -2.00 10.58
C HIS A 307 0.52 -2.12 10.33
N LEU A 308 0.12 -2.63 9.17
CA LEU A 308 -1.29 -2.84 8.81
C LEU A 308 -1.73 -4.29 9.02
N THR A 309 -2.98 -4.46 9.44
CA THR A 309 -3.72 -5.73 9.38
C THR A 309 -4.83 -5.61 8.36
N ILE A 310 -4.77 -6.36 7.27
CA ILE A 310 -5.76 -6.32 6.18
C ILE A 310 -6.49 -7.66 6.09
N LEU A 311 -7.81 -7.67 6.28
CA LEU A 311 -8.62 -8.90 6.37
C LEU A 311 -9.87 -8.87 5.47
N ALA A 312 -10.04 -9.88 4.64
CA ALA A 312 -11.31 -10.16 3.97
C ALA A 312 -11.57 -11.68 3.96
N PRO A 313 -12.82 -12.13 3.78
CA PRO A 313 -13.11 -13.52 3.48
C PRO A 313 -12.29 -13.97 2.26
N ILE A 314 -11.72 -15.17 2.33
CA ILE A 314 -10.86 -15.73 1.27
C ILE A 314 -11.61 -15.91 -0.07
N SER A 315 -12.94 -15.90 -0.06
CA SER A 315 -13.80 -15.92 -1.25
C SER A 315 -14.14 -14.55 -1.81
N SER A 316 -13.70 -13.45 -1.19
CA SER A 316 -14.05 -12.09 -1.66
C SER A 316 -13.35 -11.76 -2.98
N PRO A 317 -14.07 -11.36 -4.03
CA PRO A 317 -13.48 -11.12 -5.35
C PRO A 317 -12.68 -9.81 -5.38
N ASN A 318 -11.44 -9.86 -5.87
CA ASN A 318 -10.59 -8.70 -6.16
C ASN A 318 -10.36 -7.78 -4.95
N THR A 319 -10.09 -8.39 -3.80
CA THR A 319 -9.77 -7.67 -2.56
C THR A 319 -8.26 -7.54 -2.36
N ASP A 320 -7.54 -7.17 -3.41
CA ASP A 320 -6.08 -6.93 -3.43
C ASP A 320 -5.66 -6.08 -2.22
N GLY A 321 -4.54 -6.44 -1.58
CA GLY A 321 -4.16 -5.91 -0.27
C GLY A 321 -3.54 -4.51 -0.32
N ILE A 322 -2.43 -4.37 -1.04
CA ILE A 322 -1.75 -3.09 -1.25
C ILE A 322 -1.29 -3.01 -2.71
N ASP A 323 -1.69 -1.94 -3.37
CA ASP A 323 -1.66 -1.77 -4.82
C ASP A 323 -0.90 -0.51 -5.25
N PRO A 324 0.45 -0.45 -5.19
CA PRO A 324 1.20 0.66 -5.76
C PRO A 324 1.03 0.70 -7.28
N ASP A 325 0.27 1.69 -7.77
CA ASP A 325 -0.09 1.82 -9.18
C ASP A 325 0.50 3.11 -9.77
N SER A 326 1.34 2.99 -10.80
CA SER A 326 2.11 4.09 -11.40
C SER A 326 2.74 5.03 -10.35
N SER A 327 3.26 4.48 -9.24
CA SER A 327 3.69 5.23 -8.05
C SER A 327 5.16 5.02 -7.73
N THR A 328 5.81 6.07 -7.19
CA THR A 328 7.28 6.11 -7.03
C THR A 328 7.73 6.29 -5.59
N ASN A 329 8.90 5.73 -5.24
CA ASN A 329 9.47 5.85 -3.89
C ASN A 329 8.49 5.35 -2.81
N VAL A 330 8.13 4.07 -2.89
CA VAL A 330 7.09 3.44 -2.05
C VAL A 330 7.74 2.44 -1.09
N CYS A 331 7.37 2.48 0.19
CA CYS A 331 7.75 1.46 1.17
C CYS A 331 6.51 0.80 1.77
N ILE A 332 6.53 -0.53 1.84
CA ILE A 332 5.52 -1.36 2.47
C ILE A 332 6.23 -2.24 3.50
N GLU A 333 6.07 -1.98 4.79
CA GLU A 333 6.80 -2.68 5.86
C GLU A 333 5.84 -3.30 6.91
N ASP A 334 6.17 -4.47 7.47
CA ASP A 334 5.55 -5.02 8.69
C ASP A 334 4.02 -5.20 8.64
N CYS A 335 3.48 -5.77 7.55
CA CYS A 335 2.02 -5.94 7.35
C CYS A 335 1.56 -7.40 7.39
N TYR A 336 0.38 -7.65 7.95
CA TYR A 336 -0.33 -8.93 7.89
C TYR A 336 -1.56 -8.83 6.99
N ILE A 337 -1.64 -9.66 5.94
CA ILE A 337 -2.66 -9.55 4.89
C ILE A 337 -3.32 -10.92 4.63
N ARG A 338 -4.64 -11.00 4.77
CA ARG A 338 -5.42 -12.18 4.45
C ARG A 338 -6.69 -11.81 3.69
N ASN A 339 -6.73 -12.11 2.40
CA ASN A 339 -7.74 -11.62 1.46
C ASN A 339 -8.08 -12.67 0.38
N GLY A 340 -8.92 -12.30 -0.58
CA GLY A 340 -9.34 -13.17 -1.67
C GLY A 340 -8.51 -13.06 -2.96
N ASP A 341 -7.69 -12.02 -3.12
CA ASP A 341 -6.86 -11.78 -4.32
C ASP A 341 -5.39 -11.53 -3.95
N ASP A 342 -4.61 -10.74 -4.70
CA ASP A 342 -3.18 -10.52 -4.41
C ASP A 342 -2.91 -9.87 -3.04
N ILE A 343 -1.89 -10.31 -2.32
CA ILE A 343 -1.51 -9.76 -1.00
C ILE A 343 -0.80 -8.40 -1.13
N VAL A 344 0.22 -8.32 -1.99
CA VAL A 344 0.79 -7.06 -2.47
C VAL A 344 0.99 -7.18 -3.98
N VAL A 345 0.51 -6.20 -4.74
CA VAL A 345 0.60 -6.20 -6.20
C VAL A 345 1.06 -4.85 -6.72
N ILE A 346 2.09 -4.84 -7.56
CA ILE A 346 2.58 -3.60 -8.19
C ILE A 346 1.95 -3.49 -9.58
N LYS A 347 1.39 -2.32 -9.89
CA LYS A 347 0.71 -2.01 -11.15
C LYS A 347 1.26 -0.70 -11.77
N SER A 348 0.95 -0.43 -13.03
CA SER A 348 1.22 0.85 -13.70
C SER A 348 0.36 1.05 -14.96
N GLY A 349 -0.95 0.88 -14.82
CA GLY A 349 -1.91 1.04 -15.93
C GLY A 349 -1.95 -0.11 -16.94
N TRP A 350 -2.89 -0.02 -17.88
CA TRP A 350 -3.39 -1.14 -18.68
C TRP A 350 -3.35 -0.83 -20.19
N ASP A 351 -2.63 -1.66 -20.95
CA ASP A 351 -2.44 -1.61 -22.40
C ASP A 351 -2.14 -0.18 -22.92
N GLU A 352 -2.75 0.27 -24.02
CA GLU A 352 -2.51 1.58 -24.64
C GLU A 352 -2.75 2.75 -23.68
N TYR A 353 -3.69 2.60 -22.74
CA TYR A 353 -3.95 3.61 -21.73
C TYR A 353 -2.76 3.75 -20.78
N GLY A 354 -2.17 2.65 -20.33
CA GLY A 354 -0.94 2.66 -19.53
C GLY A 354 0.28 3.13 -20.33
N ILE A 355 0.44 2.65 -21.57
CA ILE A 355 1.54 3.04 -22.48
C ILE A 355 1.50 4.56 -22.77
N SER A 356 0.33 5.10 -23.10
CA SER A 356 0.17 6.52 -23.44
C SER A 356 0.22 7.44 -22.21
N PHE A 357 -0.25 6.97 -21.05
CA PHE A 357 -0.14 7.70 -19.80
C PHE A 357 1.30 7.72 -19.26
N ALA A 358 2.12 6.71 -19.59
CA ALA A 358 3.58 6.70 -19.44
C ALA A 358 4.11 6.99 -18.01
N HIS A 359 3.36 6.61 -16.96
CA HIS A 359 3.81 6.71 -15.57
C HIS A 359 4.20 5.33 -15.02
N THR A 360 5.46 5.17 -14.63
CA THR A 360 6.01 3.94 -14.06
C THR A 360 5.64 3.75 -12.59
N SER A 361 5.57 2.51 -12.12
CA SER A 361 5.80 2.20 -10.71
C SER A 361 7.28 1.89 -10.49
N SER A 362 7.99 2.67 -9.66
CA SER A 362 9.45 2.49 -9.50
C SER A 362 10.00 2.93 -8.14
N ASN A 363 11.17 2.40 -7.78
CA ASN A 363 11.77 2.54 -6.45
C ASN A 363 10.79 2.06 -5.36
N ILE A 364 10.58 0.75 -5.28
CA ILE A 364 9.62 0.16 -4.33
C ILE A 364 10.34 -0.81 -3.40
N SER A 365 10.18 -0.63 -2.09
CA SER A 365 10.69 -1.52 -1.05
C SER A 365 9.53 -2.21 -0.33
N ILE A 366 9.58 -3.55 -0.22
CA ILE A 366 8.55 -4.36 0.45
C ILE A 366 9.25 -5.22 1.50
N ARG A 367 8.81 -5.18 2.75
CA ARG A 367 9.45 -5.90 3.87
C ARG A 367 8.49 -6.52 4.86
N ASN A 368 8.90 -7.64 5.45
CA ASN A 368 8.25 -8.27 6.61
C ASN A 368 6.75 -8.51 6.39
N ILE A 369 6.38 -8.97 5.20
CA ILE A 369 4.97 -9.22 4.84
C ILE A 369 4.63 -10.66 5.15
N THR A 370 3.60 -10.88 5.96
CA THR A 370 3.00 -12.21 6.17
C THR A 370 1.59 -12.24 5.60
N GLY A 371 1.24 -13.26 4.82
CA GLY A 371 -0.13 -13.32 4.30
C GLY A 371 -0.63 -14.64 3.74
N GLN A 372 -1.94 -14.65 3.45
CA GLN A 372 -2.68 -15.77 2.88
C GLN A 372 -3.73 -15.32 1.84
N THR A 373 -3.73 -15.92 0.65
CA THR A 373 -4.76 -15.76 -0.40
C THR A 373 -4.99 -17.06 -1.17
N ARG A 374 -6.25 -17.48 -1.39
CA ARG A 374 -6.54 -18.75 -2.11
C ARG A 374 -6.91 -18.60 -3.58
N ASN A 375 -6.98 -17.40 -4.15
CA ASN A 375 -7.31 -17.25 -5.58
C ASN A 375 -6.22 -16.54 -6.39
N SER A 376 -5.29 -15.81 -5.76
CA SER A 376 -4.13 -15.23 -6.48
C SER A 376 -2.80 -15.38 -5.71
N ALA A 377 -1.99 -14.31 -5.55
CA ALA A 377 -0.58 -14.40 -5.20
C ALA A 377 -0.14 -13.65 -3.94
N GLY A 378 0.96 -14.11 -3.34
CA GLY A 378 1.64 -13.44 -2.24
C GLY A 378 2.32 -12.13 -2.63
N LEU A 379 3.13 -12.16 -3.68
CA LEU A 379 3.76 -10.97 -4.24
C LEU A 379 3.55 -10.98 -5.76
N ALA A 380 2.86 -9.96 -6.26
CA ALA A 380 2.47 -9.87 -7.65
C ALA A 380 3.02 -8.63 -8.38
N PHE A 381 3.20 -8.80 -9.69
CA PHE A 381 3.56 -7.74 -10.62
C PHE A 381 2.58 -7.82 -11.80
N GLY A 382 1.86 -6.73 -12.06
CA GLY A 382 0.80 -6.66 -13.07
C GLY A 382 -0.56 -7.23 -12.61
N SER A 383 -1.48 -7.57 -13.52
CA SER A 383 -1.25 -7.66 -14.97
C SER A 383 -1.13 -6.29 -15.65
N GLU A 384 -1.65 -5.27 -15.00
CA GLU A 384 -1.70 -3.88 -15.44
C GLU A 384 -0.34 -3.25 -15.13
N MET A 385 0.62 -3.32 -16.04
CA MET A 385 1.99 -2.82 -15.84
C MET A 385 2.51 -1.98 -17.01
N SER A 386 1.60 -1.49 -17.85
CA SER A 386 1.88 -1.00 -19.21
C SER A 386 2.67 0.31 -19.26
N GLY A 387 2.62 1.12 -18.20
CA GLY A 387 3.50 2.27 -17.98
C GLY A 387 4.92 1.89 -17.50
N GLY A 388 5.14 0.62 -17.15
CA GLY A 388 6.41 0.05 -16.68
C GLY A 388 6.49 -0.13 -15.16
N ILE A 389 7.13 -1.20 -14.71
CA ILE A 389 7.50 -1.46 -13.31
C ILE A 389 9.01 -1.66 -13.24
N SER A 390 9.71 -0.93 -12.36
CA SER A 390 11.13 -1.19 -12.14
C SER A 390 11.66 -0.94 -10.73
N ASP A 391 12.85 -1.48 -10.45
CA ASP A 391 13.66 -1.15 -9.27
C ASP A 391 12.89 -1.46 -7.97
N VAL A 392 12.41 -2.70 -7.90
CA VAL A 392 11.63 -3.25 -6.78
C VAL A 392 12.50 -4.19 -5.95
N ARG A 393 12.50 -4.00 -4.63
CA ARG A 393 13.19 -4.83 -3.65
C ARG A 393 12.19 -5.39 -2.63
N ALA A 394 12.00 -6.70 -2.58
CA ALA A 394 11.10 -7.37 -1.64
C ALA A 394 11.87 -8.38 -0.77
N GLU A 395 11.80 -8.25 0.56
CA GLU A 395 12.61 -9.03 1.50
C GLU A 395 11.78 -9.47 2.73
N GLY A 396 12.02 -10.66 3.29
CA GLY A 396 11.31 -11.13 4.49
C GLY A 396 9.82 -11.41 4.22
N ILE A 397 9.53 -12.19 3.18
CA ILE A 397 8.15 -12.48 2.73
C ILE A 397 7.71 -13.87 3.20
N ARG A 398 6.57 -13.96 3.90
CA ARG A 398 5.99 -15.23 4.38
C ARG A 398 4.59 -15.46 3.82
N ILE A 399 4.46 -16.38 2.86
CA ILE A 399 3.17 -16.71 2.23
C ILE A 399 2.71 -18.10 2.66
N VAL A 400 1.49 -18.20 3.20
CA VAL A 400 0.95 -19.44 3.75
C VAL A 400 -0.40 -19.80 3.13
N ASN A 401 -0.66 -21.09 2.92
CA ASN A 401 -1.96 -21.63 2.48
C ASN A 401 -2.54 -20.93 1.23
N SER A 402 -1.70 -20.72 0.20
CA SER A 402 -2.00 -19.85 -0.94
C SER A 402 -1.86 -20.54 -2.31
N VAL A 403 -2.42 -19.93 -3.37
CA VAL A 403 -2.27 -20.49 -4.74
C VAL A 403 -0.94 -20.13 -5.36
N HIS A 404 -0.57 -18.85 -5.40
CA HIS A 404 0.72 -18.40 -5.94
C HIS A 404 1.61 -17.77 -4.85
N GLY A 405 2.91 -18.07 -4.89
CA GLY A 405 3.91 -17.38 -4.06
C GLY A 405 4.27 -16.03 -4.68
N ILE A 406 5.28 -16.03 -5.56
CA ILE A 406 5.68 -14.87 -6.37
C ILE A 406 5.05 -15.01 -7.77
N ARG A 407 4.45 -13.94 -8.30
CA ARG A 407 3.73 -13.95 -9.58
C ARG A 407 4.02 -12.73 -10.47
N ILE A 408 4.48 -12.93 -11.70
CA ILE A 408 4.53 -11.91 -12.75
C ILE A 408 3.45 -12.22 -13.80
N LYS A 409 2.57 -11.27 -14.08
CA LYS A 409 1.41 -11.39 -14.98
C LYS A 409 1.57 -10.43 -16.17
N THR A 410 1.52 -10.92 -17.40
CA THR A 410 1.50 -10.10 -18.62
C THR A 410 0.87 -10.83 -19.81
N ALA A 411 0.62 -10.12 -20.91
CA ALA A 411 0.14 -10.61 -22.20
C ALA A 411 0.69 -9.75 -23.36
N PRO A 412 0.73 -10.26 -24.61
CA PRO A 412 0.84 -9.42 -25.79
C PRO A 412 -0.25 -8.34 -25.76
N GLY A 413 0.11 -7.08 -26.03
CA GLY A 413 -0.78 -5.93 -25.84
C GLY A 413 -0.39 -5.04 -24.67
N ARG A 414 0.19 -5.61 -23.62
CA ARG A 414 0.58 -4.83 -22.44
C ARG A 414 1.67 -3.82 -22.73
N GLY A 415 2.59 -4.10 -23.66
CA GLY A 415 3.83 -3.35 -23.81
C GLY A 415 4.55 -3.19 -22.47
N GLY A 416 5.11 -2.01 -22.22
CA GLY A 416 5.73 -1.70 -20.93
C GLY A 416 6.90 -2.62 -20.57
N TYR A 417 7.11 -2.82 -19.28
CA TYR A 417 8.16 -3.70 -18.77
C TYR A 417 7.94 -4.06 -17.30
N VAL A 418 8.51 -5.19 -16.87
CA VAL A 418 8.81 -5.48 -15.46
C VAL A 418 10.30 -5.80 -15.38
N LYS A 419 11.09 -4.92 -14.76
CA LYS A 419 12.55 -5.06 -14.74
C LYS A 419 13.22 -4.68 -13.43
N ASN A 420 14.45 -5.13 -13.21
CA ASN A 420 15.25 -4.80 -12.02
C ASN A 420 14.48 -5.15 -10.73
N VAL A 421 14.02 -6.39 -10.64
CA VAL A 421 13.28 -6.89 -9.47
C VAL A 421 14.21 -7.78 -8.67
N TYR A 422 14.30 -7.54 -7.36
CA TYR A 422 15.02 -8.36 -6.40
C TYR A 422 14.07 -8.83 -5.31
N VAL A 423 13.84 -10.14 -5.23
CA VAL A 423 13.07 -10.79 -4.16
C VAL A 423 14.01 -11.70 -3.39
N ALA A 424 14.11 -11.55 -2.07
CA ALA A 424 14.93 -12.40 -1.21
C ALA A 424 14.25 -12.73 0.13
N ASP A 425 14.82 -13.70 0.86
CA ASP A 425 14.33 -14.15 2.18
C ASP A 425 12.83 -14.45 2.17
N VAL A 426 12.47 -15.55 1.50
CA VAL A 426 11.06 -15.92 1.27
C VAL A 426 10.76 -17.28 1.86
N SER A 427 9.71 -17.36 2.70
CA SER A 427 9.20 -18.61 3.23
C SER A 427 7.80 -18.94 2.69
N PHE A 428 7.66 -20.16 2.16
CA PHE A 428 6.39 -20.69 1.66
C PHE A 428 5.93 -21.90 2.47
N ASP A 429 4.64 -21.93 2.82
CA ASP A 429 4.00 -23.05 3.52
C ASP A 429 2.65 -23.36 2.86
N ASN A 430 2.49 -24.58 2.32
CA ASN A 430 1.28 -25.00 1.60
C ASN A 430 0.90 -24.03 0.46
N VAL A 431 1.83 -23.79 -0.46
CA VAL A 431 1.63 -22.94 -1.66
C VAL A 431 1.49 -23.80 -2.91
N SER A 432 0.49 -23.54 -3.75
CA SER A 432 0.19 -24.41 -4.90
C SER A 432 1.24 -24.30 -6.02
N ILE A 433 1.65 -23.09 -6.39
CA ILE A 433 2.76 -22.82 -7.33
C ILE A 433 3.65 -21.74 -6.69
N ALA A 434 4.89 -22.08 -6.34
CA ALA A 434 5.75 -21.16 -5.60
C ALA A 434 6.20 -19.95 -6.42
N ILE A 435 6.60 -20.14 -7.69
CA ILE A 435 6.99 -19.06 -8.61
C ILE A 435 6.21 -19.18 -9.92
N ARG A 436 5.49 -18.13 -10.33
CA ARG A 436 4.75 -18.10 -11.59
C ARG A 436 5.09 -16.86 -12.42
N ILE A 437 5.64 -17.03 -13.60
CA ILE A 437 5.74 -15.98 -14.62
C ILE A 437 4.87 -16.40 -15.80
N THR A 438 3.95 -15.54 -16.22
CA THR A 438 2.97 -15.88 -17.27
C THR A 438 2.82 -14.73 -18.25
N GLY A 439 3.24 -14.98 -19.49
CA GLY A 439 3.10 -14.09 -20.65
C GLY A 439 1.78 -14.23 -21.42
N ASN A 440 0.78 -14.93 -20.88
CA ASN A 440 -0.53 -15.11 -21.53
C ASN A 440 -1.69 -14.83 -20.53
N TYR A 441 -1.73 -13.62 -19.98
CA TYR A 441 -2.78 -13.13 -19.09
C TYR A 441 -3.85 -12.35 -19.88
N GLY A 442 -4.73 -13.08 -20.58
CA GLY A 442 -5.62 -12.54 -21.62
C GLY A 442 -6.79 -11.65 -21.20
N ASP A 443 -6.63 -10.83 -20.16
CA ASP A 443 -7.59 -9.79 -19.77
C ASP A 443 -7.17 -8.45 -20.40
N HIS A 444 -8.09 -7.71 -21.03
CA HIS A 444 -7.81 -6.48 -21.79
C HIS A 444 -8.96 -5.48 -21.62
N PRO A 445 -8.72 -4.14 -21.68
CA PRO A 445 -9.78 -3.16 -21.45
C PRO A 445 -10.82 -3.19 -22.57
N ASP A 446 -10.40 -3.51 -23.79
CA ASP A 446 -11.23 -3.64 -24.98
C ASP A 446 -10.43 -4.40 -26.06
N ASP A 447 -10.97 -4.53 -27.27
CA ASP A 447 -10.33 -5.22 -28.39
C ASP A 447 -9.42 -4.32 -29.27
N SER A 448 -9.31 -3.02 -28.97
CA SER A 448 -8.59 -2.04 -29.80
C SER A 448 -7.07 -2.01 -29.58
N TYR A 449 -6.58 -2.79 -28.62
CA TYR A 449 -5.19 -2.83 -28.23
C TYR A 449 -4.24 -3.40 -29.31
N ASN A 450 -3.02 -2.88 -29.32
CA ASN A 450 -1.95 -3.32 -30.20
C ASN A 450 -1.38 -4.66 -29.73
N LYS A 451 -1.92 -5.76 -30.24
CA LYS A 451 -1.47 -7.14 -29.95
C LYS A 451 0.04 -7.38 -30.20
N SER A 452 0.73 -6.51 -30.94
CA SER A 452 2.18 -6.54 -31.16
C SER A 452 2.99 -5.71 -30.15
N ALA A 453 2.34 -5.04 -29.18
CA ALA A 453 3.01 -4.37 -28.07
C ALA A 453 3.47 -5.42 -27.04
N LEU A 454 4.68 -5.95 -27.23
CA LEU A 454 5.24 -7.00 -26.39
C LEU A 454 5.95 -6.44 -25.13
N PRO A 455 5.89 -7.14 -23.99
CA PRO A 455 6.34 -6.65 -22.69
C PRO A 455 7.75 -7.12 -22.30
N THR A 456 8.68 -6.19 -22.06
CA THR A 456 10.02 -6.58 -21.60
C THR A 456 10.01 -7.05 -20.13
N ILE A 457 10.14 -8.36 -19.91
CA ILE A 457 10.37 -8.94 -18.58
C ILE A 457 11.85 -9.30 -18.46
N SER A 458 12.62 -8.60 -17.60
CA SER A 458 14.06 -8.85 -17.48
C SER A 458 14.68 -8.47 -16.13
N ASN A 459 15.88 -8.99 -15.84
CA ASN A 459 16.62 -8.71 -14.60
C ASN A 459 15.79 -9.02 -13.33
N ILE A 460 15.24 -10.22 -13.26
CA ILE A 460 14.41 -10.69 -12.14
C ILE A 460 15.26 -11.65 -11.30
N THR A 461 15.61 -11.25 -10.08
CA THR A 461 16.34 -12.10 -9.13
C THR A 461 15.37 -12.57 -8.05
N ILE A 462 15.29 -13.88 -7.86
CA ILE A 462 14.59 -14.52 -6.74
C ILE A 462 15.62 -15.36 -5.96
N LYS A 463 15.86 -15.00 -4.70
CA LYS A 463 16.96 -15.52 -3.89
C LYS A 463 16.50 -16.01 -2.52
N ASP A 464 17.24 -16.92 -1.91
CA ASP A 464 17.07 -17.34 -0.50
C ASP A 464 15.62 -17.72 -0.18
N VAL A 465 15.08 -18.68 -0.95
CA VAL A 465 13.68 -19.13 -0.86
C VAL A 465 13.60 -20.52 -0.26
N VAL A 466 12.79 -20.70 0.78
CA VAL A 466 12.50 -22.00 1.38
C VAL A 466 11.00 -22.28 1.36
N GLY A 467 10.60 -23.45 0.86
CA GLY A 467 9.19 -23.81 0.74
C GLY A 467 8.88 -25.23 1.18
N VAL A 468 7.77 -25.40 1.91
CA VAL A 468 7.25 -26.72 2.33
C VAL A 468 5.83 -26.95 1.84
N ASN A 469 5.49 -28.22 1.53
CA ASN A 469 4.19 -28.62 1.00
C ASN A 469 3.79 -27.86 -0.29
N ILE A 470 4.77 -27.63 -1.15
CA ILE A 470 4.59 -26.93 -2.42
C ILE A 470 3.89 -27.87 -3.42
N GLY A 471 2.98 -27.35 -4.25
CA GLY A 471 2.44 -28.14 -5.36
C GLY A 471 3.50 -28.31 -6.45
N VAL A 472 3.75 -27.23 -7.19
CA VAL A 472 4.73 -27.09 -8.28
C VAL A 472 5.75 -26.02 -7.89
N ALA A 473 7.05 -26.24 -8.14
CA ALA A 473 8.09 -25.26 -7.81
C ALA A 473 7.96 -23.99 -8.67
N GLY A 474 7.73 -24.14 -9.97
CA GLY A 474 7.35 -22.98 -10.78
C GLY A 474 6.85 -23.24 -12.19
N MET A 475 6.15 -22.24 -12.72
CA MET A 475 5.69 -22.16 -14.11
C MET A 475 6.17 -20.84 -14.70
N LEU A 476 7.15 -20.89 -15.60
CA LEU A 476 7.88 -19.75 -16.14
C LEU A 476 7.69 -19.71 -17.65
N GLN A 477 6.69 -18.95 -18.11
CA GLN A 477 6.20 -19.00 -19.48
C GLN A 477 6.23 -17.60 -20.11
N GLY A 478 7.14 -17.41 -21.07
CA GLY A 478 7.26 -16.18 -21.88
C GLY A 478 6.28 -16.10 -23.04
N ILE A 479 6.58 -15.24 -24.00
CA ILE A 479 5.74 -14.96 -25.17
C ILE A 479 6.42 -15.48 -26.45
N PRO A 480 5.71 -16.12 -27.39
CA PRO A 480 6.29 -16.53 -28.67
C PRO A 480 6.88 -15.34 -29.43
N GLY A 481 8.21 -15.35 -29.62
CA GLY A 481 8.96 -14.27 -30.26
C GLY A 481 9.53 -13.21 -29.30
N ASP A 482 9.24 -13.28 -28.00
CA ASP A 482 9.75 -12.38 -26.96
C ASP A 482 10.05 -13.17 -25.67
N ASN A 483 11.29 -13.66 -25.58
CA ASN A 483 11.74 -14.47 -24.44
C ASN A 483 11.99 -13.58 -23.21
N PHE A 484 11.46 -13.98 -22.06
CA PHE A 484 11.74 -13.28 -20.79
C PHE A 484 13.15 -13.62 -20.31
N SER A 485 14.00 -12.62 -20.15
CA SER A 485 15.46 -12.80 -20.06
C SER A 485 16.04 -12.42 -18.69
N ASN A 486 17.28 -12.82 -18.42
CA ASN A 486 17.98 -12.51 -17.17
C ASN A 486 17.16 -12.86 -15.89
N ILE A 487 16.47 -13.99 -15.91
CA ILE A 487 15.80 -14.56 -14.73
C ILE A 487 16.86 -15.32 -13.91
N CYS A 488 17.17 -14.84 -12.70
CA CYS A 488 18.06 -15.52 -11.75
C CYS A 488 17.27 -16.18 -10.61
N LEU A 489 17.50 -17.48 -10.39
CA LEU A 489 17.07 -18.20 -9.19
C LEU A 489 18.30 -18.65 -8.39
N SER A 490 18.47 -18.19 -7.15
CA SER A 490 19.67 -18.51 -6.35
C SER A 490 19.34 -18.90 -4.91
N ASN A 491 19.89 -20.03 -4.43
CA ASN A 491 19.60 -20.57 -3.10
C ASN A 491 18.07 -20.77 -2.87
N VAL A 492 17.47 -21.65 -3.68
CA VAL A 492 16.02 -21.96 -3.66
C VAL A 492 15.83 -23.42 -3.28
N SER A 493 15.07 -23.71 -2.23
CA SER A 493 14.84 -25.07 -1.71
C SER A 493 13.35 -25.31 -1.45
N LEU A 494 12.70 -26.09 -2.31
CA LEU A 494 11.25 -26.27 -2.32
C LEU A 494 10.90 -27.76 -2.18
N SER A 495 10.25 -28.14 -1.08
CA SER A 495 9.65 -29.47 -0.91
C SER A 495 8.32 -29.53 -1.68
N VAL A 496 8.40 -30.05 -2.90
CA VAL A 496 7.30 -30.18 -3.87
C VAL A 496 6.54 -31.50 -3.76
N ARG A 497 5.30 -31.50 -4.27
CA ARG A 497 4.45 -32.68 -4.46
C ARG A 497 4.38 -33.15 -5.92
N SER A 498 4.61 -32.26 -6.89
CA SER A 498 4.63 -32.60 -8.32
C SER A 498 5.84 -33.47 -8.68
N THR A 499 5.63 -34.44 -9.57
CA THR A 499 6.70 -35.17 -10.28
C THR A 499 7.45 -34.28 -11.28
N ASP A 500 6.73 -33.30 -11.82
CA ASP A 500 7.21 -32.33 -12.79
C ASP A 500 7.21 -30.96 -12.09
N PRO A 501 8.30 -30.61 -11.37
CA PRO A 501 8.31 -29.45 -10.48
C PRO A 501 8.42 -28.11 -11.21
N TRP A 502 8.95 -28.11 -12.43
CA TRP A 502 9.19 -26.91 -13.22
C TRP A 502 8.61 -27.05 -14.62
N ASN A 503 7.86 -26.04 -15.07
CA ASN A 503 7.44 -25.88 -16.45
C ASN A 503 8.00 -24.57 -16.97
N CYS A 504 8.98 -24.62 -17.88
CA CYS A 504 9.65 -23.46 -18.44
C CYS A 504 9.56 -23.45 -19.96
N SER A 505 9.19 -22.31 -20.52
CA SER A 505 9.12 -22.11 -21.97
C SER A 505 9.33 -20.64 -22.30
N LEU A 506 10.18 -20.33 -23.28
CA LEU A 506 10.39 -18.95 -23.76
C LEU A 506 10.90 -18.01 -22.64
N VAL A 507 11.77 -18.56 -21.79
CA VAL A 507 12.48 -17.84 -20.73
C VAL A 507 13.96 -18.15 -20.83
N GLU A 508 14.80 -17.22 -20.41
CA GLU A 508 16.26 -17.33 -20.43
C GLU A 508 16.85 -16.75 -19.14
N GLY A 509 17.89 -17.41 -18.63
CA GLY A 509 18.49 -16.99 -17.37
C GLY A 509 19.42 -18.05 -16.81
N PHE A 510 19.65 -17.96 -15.50
CA PHE A 510 20.67 -18.73 -14.82
C PHE A 510 20.25 -19.06 -13.39
N SER A 511 20.88 -20.06 -12.81
CA SER A 511 20.52 -20.57 -11.50
C SER A 511 21.73 -21.05 -10.72
N ASN A 512 21.62 -21.00 -9.40
CA ASN A 512 22.66 -21.45 -8.49
C ASN A 512 22.04 -22.04 -7.22
N SER A 513 22.37 -23.28 -6.86
CA SER A 513 21.80 -23.97 -5.69
C SER A 513 20.26 -23.95 -5.66
N VAL A 514 19.63 -24.53 -6.68
CA VAL A 514 18.17 -24.66 -6.78
C VAL A 514 17.75 -26.13 -6.65
N SER A 515 16.83 -26.41 -5.74
CA SER A 515 16.21 -27.72 -5.49
C SER A 515 14.68 -27.56 -5.40
N PRO A 516 13.88 -28.38 -6.12
CA PRO A 516 14.28 -29.45 -7.02
C PRO A 516 14.96 -28.93 -8.29
N GLU A 517 15.63 -29.82 -9.02
CA GLU A 517 16.46 -29.47 -10.18
C GLU A 517 15.69 -28.64 -11.22
N ILE A 518 16.21 -27.45 -11.54
CA ILE A 518 15.56 -26.45 -12.40
C ILE A 518 15.49 -26.87 -13.87
N CYS A 519 14.62 -26.25 -14.65
CA CYS A 519 14.54 -26.42 -16.11
C CYS A 519 15.80 -25.94 -16.86
N GLU A 520 16.13 -26.58 -17.99
CA GLU A 520 17.37 -26.31 -18.76
C GLU A 520 17.53 -24.85 -19.20
N GLN A 521 16.43 -24.17 -19.48
CA GLN A 521 16.37 -22.75 -19.85
C GLN A 521 17.04 -21.81 -18.84
N LEU A 522 17.17 -22.26 -17.58
CA LEU A 522 17.82 -21.52 -16.49
C LEU A 522 19.09 -22.21 -15.97
N ARG A 523 19.60 -23.24 -16.66
CA ARG A 523 20.88 -23.92 -16.34
C ARG A 523 22.09 -23.30 -17.05
N ILE A 524 21.94 -22.15 -17.70
CA ILE A 524 23.06 -21.47 -18.37
C ILE A 524 24.10 -21.11 -17.32
N THR A 525 25.31 -21.68 -17.42
CA THR A 525 26.44 -21.34 -16.56
C THR A 525 26.74 -19.86 -16.74
N PRO A 526 26.66 -19.02 -15.68
CA PRO A 526 26.90 -17.60 -15.82
C PRO A 526 28.34 -17.36 -16.30
N GLY A 527 28.48 -16.68 -17.44
CA GLY A 527 29.77 -16.13 -17.84
C GLY A 527 30.29 -15.13 -16.80
N PRO A 528 31.58 -14.75 -16.78
CA PRO A 528 32.18 -13.89 -15.76
C PRO A 528 31.63 -12.45 -15.67
N ARG A 529 30.55 -12.13 -16.40
CA ARG A 529 29.78 -10.87 -16.35
C ARG A 529 28.27 -11.07 -16.10
N GLN A 530 27.77 -12.31 -16.01
CA GLN A 530 26.35 -12.61 -15.75
C GLN A 530 26.16 -12.88 -14.25
N ILE A 531 26.09 -11.79 -13.47
CA ILE A 531 25.80 -11.85 -12.04
C ILE A 531 24.30 -11.54 -11.85
N CYS A 532 23.63 -12.20 -10.89
CA CYS A 532 22.25 -11.87 -10.55
C CYS A 532 22.11 -10.38 -10.25
N TYR A 533 21.03 -9.75 -10.70
CA TYR A 533 20.78 -8.35 -10.38
C TYR A 533 20.73 -8.18 -8.86
N GLY A 534 21.70 -7.48 -8.27
CA GLY A 534 21.94 -7.46 -6.82
C GLY A 534 20.96 -6.63 -6.00
N GLY A 535 19.94 -6.02 -6.62
CA GLY A 535 18.99 -5.15 -5.92
C GLY A 535 19.60 -3.87 -5.35
N ASN A 536 20.80 -3.47 -5.81
CA ASN A 536 21.39 -2.19 -5.46
C ASN A 536 20.70 -1.09 -6.28
N TYR A 537 20.08 -0.13 -5.60
CA TYR A 537 19.59 1.08 -6.25
C TYR A 537 20.78 1.79 -6.93
N PRO A 538 20.64 2.28 -8.18
CA PRO A 538 21.60 3.23 -8.72
C PRO A 538 21.64 4.44 -7.77
N ALA A 539 22.84 4.82 -7.33
CA ALA A 539 23.01 5.98 -6.45
C ALA A 539 22.29 7.17 -7.08
N ALA A 540 21.41 7.82 -6.31
CA ALA A 540 20.49 8.82 -6.84
C ALA A 540 21.24 9.85 -7.68
N ALA A 541 20.96 9.85 -8.99
CA ALA A 541 21.49 10.88 -9.88
C ALA A 541 21.03 12.23 -9.33
N ALA A 542 21.98 13.06 -8.93
CA ALA A 542 21.70 14.33 -8.29
C ALA A 542 20.76 15.13 -9.20
N GLN A 543 19.51 15.33 -8.74
CA GLN A 543 18.55 16.17 -9.42
C GLN A 543 19.22 17.53 -9.67
N PRO A 544 19.24 18.04 -10.92
CA PRO A 544 19.80 19.36 -11.19
C PRO A 544 19.08 20.37 -10.31
N GLN A 545 19.80 21.02 -9.39
CA GLN A 545 19.18 22.04 -8.57
C GLN A 545 18.61 23.13 -9.51
N PRO A 546 17.36 23.58 -9.31
CA PRO A 546 16.87 24.73 -10.05
C PRO A 546 17.83 25.90 -9.82
N PRO A 547 18.19 26.66 -10.86
CA PRO A 547 19.27 27.64 -10.76
C PRO A 547 18.97 28.63 -9.63
N GLN A 548 19.84 28.66 -8.62
CA GLN A 548 19.75 29.64 -7.55
C GLN A 548 19.79 31.03 -8.19
N LYS A 549 18.66 31.74 -8.12
CA LYS A 549 18.64 33.18 -8.37
C LYS A 549 19.53 33.81 -7.31
N SER A 550 20.70 34.26 -7.71
CA SER A 550 21.63 34.94 -6.83
C SER A 550 20.95 36.16 -6.21
N SER A 551 20.71 36.11 -4.91
CA SER A 551 20.37 37.28 -4.13
C SER A 551 21.58 38.20 -4.15
N ALA A 552 21.49 39.28 -4.94
CA ALA A 552 22.49 40.33 -4.95
C ALA A 552 22.47 41.08 -3.61
N SER A 553 23.18 40.52 -2.62
CA SER A 553 23.39 41.12 -1.31
C SER A 553 24.05 42.48 -1.48
N ARG A 554 23.32 43.55 -1.17
CA ARG A 554 23.90 44.90 -1.07
C ARG A 554 24.89 44.93 0.10
N LEU A 555 26.17 44.75 -0.20
CA LEU A 555 27.26 45.12 0.72
C LEU A 555 27.28 46.64 0.83
N VAL A 556 26.73 47.15 1.94
CA VAL A 556 26.86 48.56 2.33
C VAL A 556 28.28 48.74 2.86
N ASN A 557 29.13 49.37 2.05
CA ASN A 557 30.50 49.69 2.44
C ASN A 557 30.49 51.03 3.21
N PRO A 558 30.87 51.08 4.51
CA PRO A 558 31.04 52.34 5.21
C PRO A 558 32.31 53.03 4.71
N PHE A 559 32.35 54.37 4.79
CA PHE A 559 33.43 55.23 4.25
C PHE A 559 33.54 55.29 2.72
N LEU A 560 32.57 55.97 2.10
CA LEU A 560 32.91 56.98 1.11
C LEU A 560 32.01 58.20 1.33
N SER A 561 32.65 59.33 1.58
CA SER A 561 32.02 60.56 2.05
C SER A 561 31.86 61.57 0.92
N ILE A 562 30.89 62.46 1.09
CA ILE A 562 30.80 63.77 0.41
C ILE A 562 30.39 63.77 -1.08
N SER A 563 29.45 64.69 -1.37
CA SER A 563 29.27 65.47 -2.59
C SER A 563 28.10 65.20 -3.57
N TRP A 564 27.20 66.20 -3.60
CA TRP A 564 26.29 66.67 -4.66
C TRP A 564 25.00 65.84 -4.87
N PHE A 565 23.79 66.34 -4.53
CA PHE A 565 23.06 67.50 -5.10
C PHE A 565 22.95 67.48 -6.63
N LEU A 566 21.80 67.01 -7.16
CA LEU A 566 20.86 67.79 -8.00
C LEU A 566 19.76 66.87 -8.60
N CYS A 567 18.62 67.50 -8.89
CA CYS A 567 17.48 67.12 -9.75
C CYS A 567 17.61 65.81 -10.57
N ARG A 568 16.54 65.00 -10.69
CA ARG A 568 15.18 65.43 -11.04
C ARG A 568 14.12 64.40 -10.65
#